data_AF-A0A3P2AL97-F1
#
_entry.id   AF-A0A3P2AL97-F1
#
_cell.length_a   1.000
_cell.length_b   1.000
_cell.length_c   1.000
_cell.angle_alpha   90.00
_cell.angle_beta   90.00
_cell.angle_gamma   90.00
#
_symmetry.space_group_name_H-M   'P 1'
#
loop_
_entity.id
_entity.type
_entity.pdbx_description
1 polymer ?
#
loop_
_entity_poly.entity_id
_entity_poly.type
_entity_poly.pdbx_seq_one_letter_code
_entity_poly.pdbx_strand_id
1 'polypeptide(L)'
;MNAELYLNKALLQLSRGMEEKAIESLLAVVENAEEDEVSKIKAYMILGEYYFLKAEYGKSKEYLTYINERSDEIEQEYDDLLADEVYEAEMLLEVMERFHWLCQ
;
A
#
# COMPACT_ATOMS: atom_id res chain seq x y z
N MET A 1 -9.35 14.48 8.96
CA MET A 1 -9.32 14.62 7.48
C MET A 1 -9.92 13.34 6.91
N ASN A 2 -10.72 13.37 5.84
CA ASN A 2 -11.32 12.12 5.32
C ASN A 2 -10.29 11.38 4.45
N ALA A 3 -9.70 10.30 4.98
CA ALA A 3 -8.69 9.48 4.31
C ALA A 3 -9.20 8.89 3.00
N GLU A 4 -10.44 8.39 2.99
CA GLU A 4 -11.16 7.90 1.82
C GLU A 4 -11.20 8.94 0.67
N LEU A 5 -11.35 10.22 0.98
CA LEU A 5 -11.37 11.29 -0.03
C LEU A 5 -10.00 11.42 -0.72
N TYR A 6 -8.92 11.36 0.04
CA TYR A 6 -7.56 11.46 -0.48
C TYR A 6 -7.15 10.21 -1.25
N LEU A 7 -7.58 9.02 -0.79
CA LEU A 7 -7.42 7.78 -1.53
C LEU A 7 -8.13 7.84 -2.89
N ASN A 8 -9.41 8.22 -2.91
CA ASN A 8 -10.18 8.38 -4.15
C ASN A 8 -9.55 9.42 -5.09
N LYS A 9 -9.04 10.53 -4.54
CA LYS A 9 -8.31 11.53 -5.31
C LYS A 9 -7.05 10.94 -5.94
N ALA A 10 -6.27 10.16 -5.20
CA ALA A 10 -5.08 9.49 -5.71
C ALA A 10 -5.40 8.51 -6.84
N LEU A 11 -6.42 7.67 -6.67
CA LEU A 11 -6.89 6.74 -7.71
C LEU A 11 -7.28 7.46 -9.01
N LEU A 12 -8.02 8.58 -8.89
CA LEU A 12 -8.34 9.42 -10.03
C LEU A 12 -7.10 10.03 -10.69
N GLN A 13 -6.10 10.41 -9.91
CA GLN A 13 -4.84 10.95 -10.44
C GLN A 13 -4.04 9.88 -11.18
N LEU A 14 -3.95 8.66 -10.64
CA LEU A 14 -3.34 7.50 -11.31
C LEU A 14 -4.02 7.19 -12.64
N SER A 15 -5.35 7.15 -12.67
CA SER A 15 -6.13 6.91 -13.90
C SER A 15 -5.89 7.95 -15.00
N ARG A 16 -5.36 9.13 -14.63
CA ARG A 16 -5.05 10.24 -15.55
C ARG A 16 -3.55 10.37 -15.83
N GLY A 17 -2.72 9.44 -15.36
CA GLY A 17 -1.27 9.49 -15.52
C GLY A 17 -0.59 10.57 -14.69
N MET A 18 -1.26 11.13 -13.68
CA MET A 18 -0.68 12.12 -12.76
C MET A 18 0.01 11.44 -11.58
N GLU A 19 1.02 10.62 -11.88
CA GLU A 19 1.68 9.71 -10.92
C GLU A 19 2.21 10.46 -9.68
N GLU A 20 3.05 11.50 -9.86
CA GLU A 20 3.63 12.26 -8.74
C GLU A 20 2.57 12.81 -7.77
N LYS A 21 1.50 13.41 -8.29
CA LYS A 21 0.42 13.98 -7.47
C LYS A 21 -0.41 12.91 -6.77
N ALA A 22 -0.52 11.72 -7.37
CA ALA A 22 -1.17 10.59 -6.74
C ALA A 22 -0.36 10.13 -5.54
N ILE A 23 0.96 9.98 -5.69
CA ILE A 23 1.86 9.61 -4.59
C ILE A 23 1.79 10.62 -3.45
N GLU A 24 1.83 11.93 -3.74
CA GLU A 24 1.63 12.97 -2.71
C GLU A 24 0.30 12.80 -1.95
N SER A 25 -0.77 12.43 -2.66
CA SER A 25 -2.08 12.25 -2.04
C SER A 25 -2.15 10.95 -1.23
N LEU A 26 -1.48 9.87 -1.65
CA LEU A 26 -1.39 8.61 -0.90
C LEU A 26 -0.54 8.76 0.37
N LEU A 27 0.59 9.47 0.30
CA LEU A 27 1.40 9.77 1.48
C LEU A 27 0.59 10.56 2.52
N ALA A 28 -0.23 11.51 2.07
CA ALA A 28 -1.13 12.24 2.96
C ALA A 28 -2.20 11.33 3.61
N VAL A 29 -2.64 10.24 2.96
CA VAL A 29 -3.52 9.24 3.58
C VAL A 29 -2.77 8.54 4.71
N VAL A 30 -1.59 7.99 4.43
CA VAL A 30 -0.79 7.24 5.39
C VAL A 30 -0.43 8.07 6.63
N GLU A 31 -0.13 9.35 6.45
CA GLU A 31 0.23 10.27 7.54
C GLU A 31 -0.96 10.70 8.42
N ASN A 32 -2.19 10.70 7.90
CA ASN A 32 -3.34 11.36 8.55
C ASN A 32 -4.56 10.44 8.79
N ALA A 33 -4.52 9.19 8.33
CA ALA A 33 -5.58 8.22 8.53
C ALA A 33 -5.37 7.43 9.84
N GLU A 34 -5.76 8.02 10.98
CA GLU A 34 -5.73 7.33 12.27
C GLU A 34 -6.96 6.43 12.51
N GLU A 35 -8.13 6.81 11.98
CA GLU A 35 -9.40 6.11 12.24
C GLU A 35 -9.92 5.30 11.04
N ASP A 36 -9.37 5.51 9.84
CA ASP A 36 -9.80 4.86 8.60
C ASP A 36 -8.74 3.85 8.14
N GLU A 37 -8.76 2.69 8.79
CA GLU A 37 -7.79 1.61 8.56
C GLU A 37 -7.92 1.05 7.13
N VAL A 38 -9.13 0.95 6.59
CA VAL A 38 -9.37 0.45 5.23
C VAL A 38 -8.68 1.35 4.20
N SER A 39 -8.92 2.66 4.25
CA SER A 39 -8.26 3.58 3.31
C SER A 39 -6.75 3.60 3.50
N LYS A 40 -6.29 3.44 4.74
CA LYS A 40 -4.87 3.38 5.08
C LYS A 40 -4.20 2.16 4.45
N ILE A 41 -4.71 0.95 4.69
CA ILE A 41 -4.14 -0.29 4.14
C ILE A 41 -4.11 -0.24 2.61
N LYS A 42 -5.19 0.22 1.96
CA LYS A 42 -5.20 0.39 0.50
C LYS A 42 -4.13 1.38 0.03
N ALA A 43 -3.91 2.48 0.75
CA ALA A 43 -2.85 3.43 0.42
C ALA A 43 -1.44 2.82 0.61
N TYR A 44 -1.21 2.07 1.70
CA TYR A 44 0.02 1.32 1.92
C TYR A 44 0.27 0.34 0.78
N MET A 45 -0.76 -0.40 0.34
CA MET A 45 -0.63 -1.39 -0.72
C MET A 45 -0.20 -0.73 -2.04
N ILE A 46 -0.91 0.32 -2.46
CA ILE A 46 -0.59 1.05 -3.70
C ILE A 46 0.83 1.66 -3.65
N LEU A 47 1.25 2.19 -2.49
CA LEU A 47 2.62 2.70 -2.32
C LEU A 47 3.65 1.57 -2.40
N GLY A 48 3.36 0.42 -1.80
CA GLY A 48 4.17 -0.79 -1.89
C GLY A 48 4.41 -1.21 -3.34
N GLU A 49 3.33 -1.34 -4.13
CA GLU A 49 3.39 -1.67 -5.56
C GLU A 49 4.15 -0.61 -6.37
N TYR A 50 3.88 0.67 -6.11
CA TYR A 50 4.53 1.77 -6.80
C TYR A 50 6.05 1.69 -6.62
N TYR A 51 6.53 1.55 -5.39
CA TYR A 51 7.97 1.46 -5.14
C TYR A 51 8.56 0.14 -5.63
N PHE A 52 7.78 -0.95 -5.65
CA PHE A 52 8.20 -2.21 -6.27
C PHE A 52 8.49 -2.00 -7.77
N LEU A 53 7.57 -1.36 -8.49
CA LEU A 53 7.68 -1.10 -9.92
C LEU A 53 8.81 -0.12 -10.27
N LYS A 54 9.18 0.79 -9.36
CA LYS A 54 10.34 1.69 -9.52
C LYS A 54 11.68 1.05 -9.12
N ALA A 55 11.68 -0.24 -8.74
CA ALA A 55 12.84 -0.94 -8.19
C ALA A 55 13.39 -0.29 -6.89
N GLU A 56 12.55 0.46 -6.17
CA GLU A 56 12.85 1.02 -4.85
C GLU A 56 12.46 0.02 -3.75
N TYR A 57 13.03 -1.19 -3.81
CA TYR A 57 12.59 -2.34 -3.00
C TYR A 57 12.66 -2.12 -1.49
N GLY A 58 13.61 -1.30 -1.01
CA GLY A 58 13.70 -0.95 0.42
C GLY A 58 12.44 -0.23 0.93
N LYS A 59 11.95 0.75 0.16
CA LYS A 59 10.70 1.45 0.50
C LYS A 59 9.49 0.56 0.30
N SER A 60 9.45 -0.18 -0.81
CA SER A 60 8.36 -1.11 -1.08
C SER A 60 8.19 -2.11 0.07
N LYS A 61 9.29 -2.69 0.56
CA LYS A 61 9.30 -3.60 1.70
C LYS A 61 8.75 -2.94 2.97
N GLU A 62 9.08 -1.69 3.25
CA GLU A 62 8.56 -0.97 4.42
C GLU A 62 7.02 -0.89 4.40
N TYR A 63 6.43 -0.51 3.26
CA TYR A 63 4.98 -0.42 3.12
C TYR A 63 4.29 -1.79 3.18
N LEU A 64 4.85 -2.81 2.51
CA LEU A 64 4.24 -4.14 2.47
C LEU A 64 4.36 -4.88 3.80
N THR A 65 5.49 -4.73 4.51
CA THR A 65 5.66 -5.30 5.86
C THR A 65 4.63 -4.73 6.83
N TYR A 66 4.27 -3.45 6.74
CA TYR A 66 3.24 -2.85 7.58
C TYR A 66 1.89 -3.57 7.46
N ILE A 67 1.50 -3.96 6.24
CA ILE A 67 0.28 -4.73 5.99
C ILE A 67 0.44 -6.13 6.56
N ASN A 68 1.55 -6.80 6.26
CA ASN A 68 1.77 -8.19 6.65
C ASN A 68 1.83 -8.38 8.17
N GLU A 69 2.43 -7.43 8.92
CA GLU A 69 2.46 -7.44 10.39
C GLU A 69 1.07 -7.30 11.03
N ARG A 70 0.08 -6.82 10.28
CA ARG A 70 -1.32 -6.61 10.74
C ARG A 70 -2.31 -7.56 10.07
N SER A 71 -1.84 -8.53 9.29
CA SER A 71 -2.68 -9.50 8.57
C SER A 71 -3.73 -10.16 9.48
N ASP A 72 -3.33 -10.65 10.66
CA ASP A 72 -4.23 -11.26 11.64
C ASP A 72 -5.39 -10.35 12.08
N GLU A 73 -5.13 -9.04 12.24
CA GLU A 73 -6.13 -8.02 12.60
C GLU A 73 -7.06 -7.74 11.41
N ILE A 74 -6.48 -7.61 10.23
CA ILE A 74 -7.18 -7.34 8.98
C ILE A 74 -8.13 -8.50 8.63
N GLU A 75 -7.68 -9.74 8.74
CA GLU A 75 -8.51 -10.93 8.49
C GLU A 75 -9.67 -11.05 9.50
N GLN A 76 -9.51 -10.54 10.73
CA GLN A 76 -10.58 -10.59 11.73
C GLN A 76 -11.65 -9.52 11.51
N GLU A 77 -11.24 -8.30 11.12
CA GLU A 77 -12.12 -7.14 11.09
C GLU A 77 -12.55 -6.70 9.68
N TYR A 78 -11.77 -7.02 8.65
CA TYR A 78 -11.88 -6.45 7.30
C TYR A 78 -11.63 -7.47 6.16
N ASP A 79 -11.76 -8.77 6.41
CA ASP A 79 -11.54 -9.83 5.40
C ASP A 79 -12.33 -9.58 4.09
N ASP A 80 -13.56 -9.09 4.19
CA ASP A 80 -14.41 -8.79 3.04
C ASP A 80 -13.96 -7.56 2.22
N LEU A 81 -13.06 -6.74 2.76
CA LEU A 81 -12.61 -5.48 2.15
C LEU A 81 -11.13 -5.44 1.79
N LEU A 82 -10.30 -6.24 2.47
CA LEU A 82 -8.84 -6.15 2.47
C LEU A 82 -8.10 -7.48 2.23
N ALA A 83 -8.81 -8.59 2.00
CA ALA A 83 -8.17 -9.89 1.76
C ALA A 83 -7.20 -9.87 0.57
N ASP A 84 -7.56 -9.18 -0.51
CA ASP A 84 -6.70 -9.06 -1.70
C ASP A 84 -5.41 -8.30 -1.36
N GLU A 85 -5.50 -7.17 -0.65
CA GLU A 85 -4.34 -6.38 -0.25
C GLU A 85 -3.38 -7.16 0.67
N VAL A 86 -3.88 -7.99 1.59
CA VAL A 86 -3.04 -8.85 2.43
C VAL A 86 -2.34 -9.91 1.59
N TYR A 87 -3.08 -10.60 0.73
CA TYR A 87 -2.54 -11.64 -0.15
C TYR A 87 -1.45 -11.10 -1.09
N GLU A 88 -1.70 -9.93 -1.69
CA GLU A 88 -0.75 -9.31 -2.61
C GLU A 88 0.50 -8.80 -1.89
N ALA A 89 0.34 -8.26 -0.67
CA ALA A 89 1.48 -7.83 0.14
C ALA A 89 2.39 -9.00 0.52
N GLU A 90 1.82 -10.13 0.94
CA GLU A 90 2.56 -11.36 1.22
C GLU A 90 3.31 -11.83 -0.03
N MET A 91 2.62 -11.91 -1.17
CA MET A 91 3.20 -12.36 -2.44
C MET A 91 4.37 -11.48 -2.91
N LEU A 92 4.25 -10.15 -2.82
CA LEU A 92 5.33 -9.24 -3.20
C LEU A 92 6.54 -9.33 -2.25
N LEU A 93 6.30 -9.51 -0.94
CA LEU A 93 7.37 -9.75 0.03
C LEU A 93 8.11 -11.06 -0.26
N GLU A 94 7.39 -12.14 -0.57
CA GLU A 94 7.99 -13.42 -0.98
C GLU A 94 8.82 -13.27 -2.26
N VAL A 95 8.34 -12.51 -3.24
CA VAL A 95 9.09 -12.22 -4.48
C VAL A 95 10.39 -11.49 -4.14
N MET A 96 10.35 -10.46 -3.29
CA MET A 96 11.56 -9.76 -2.87
C MET A 96 12.53 -10.66 -2.11
N GLU A 97 12.03 -11.55 -1.25
CA GLU A 97 12.88 -12.49 -0.50
C GLU A 97 13.53 -13.51 -1.44
N ARG A 98 12.73 -14.13 -2.32
CA ARG A 98 13.19 -15.13 -3.28
C ARG A 98 14.20 -14.55 -4.26
N PHE A 99 13.98 -13.31 -4.68
CA PHE A 99 14.86 -12.59 -5.59
C PHE A 99 15.62 -11.47 -4.87
N HIS A 100 16.09 -11.73 -3.64
CA HIS A 100 16.78 -10.72 -2.82
C HIS A 100 17.98 -10.06 -3.52
N TRP A 101 18.57 -10.72 -4.53
CA TRP A 101 19.66 -10.20 -5.33
C TRP A 101 19.24 -9.05 -6.26
N LEU A 102 17.94 -8.92 -6.58
CA LEU A 102 17.38 -7.74 -7.24
C LEU A 102 17.20 -6.56 -6.28
N CYS A 103 17.19 -6.83 -4.97
CA CYS A 103 16.88 -5.86 -3.92
C CYS A 103 18.14 -5.28 -3.21
N GLN A 104 19.34 -5.48 -3.78
CA GLN A 104 20.61 -5.01 -3.23
C GLN A 104 20.95 -3.57 -3.62
#